data_AF-A0A3L6PB78-F1
#
_entry.id   AF-A0A3L6PB78-F1
#
_cell.length_a   1.000
_cell.length_b   1.000
_cell.length_c   1.000
_cell.angle_alpha   90.00
_cell.angle_beta   90.00
_cell.angle_gamma   90.00
#
_symmetry.space_group_name_H-M   'P 1'
#
loop_
_entity.id
_entity.type
_entity.pdbx_description
1 polymer ?
#
loop_
_entity_poly.entity_id
_entity_poly.type
_entity_poly.pdbx_seq_one_letter_code
_entity_poly.pdbx_strand_id
1 'polypeptide(L)'
;MPLRAPSIRRRLLLHLLLLLVPALADFPDRYSSPRPGASAGAGLGNAPAQEYLDPTYPTPRPPPSAPSCVVPVLSYSFANTYGAPPATAAYAPPAGCPAPWSLVVLSFSAAITGDQYDRVAAVWLDGAELLRTTTAEPTPDGIRWTVRKDVTRHSALLRDPPGGVLSVMLENLVNDQYTGVYNVSVSLEFHGVPAYLADAGSSSSAGAVDSNPPTPTLPESYFQPADLILPISEATGNSIGFWFRIQNSSDSRSKLVSVPSSTYRAVLEVFVSPHSNDEFWYSNPPDIYIRENNLTTGRGNAAYREVVVSVDHHFAGSFVPFPVIYTGGINPLFWQPMAALGAFNLPTYDVELTPFLGLLVDGKAHEIALSVVDGIAEWLVDANLHLWLDPASSSVSAALDRYRTPRLSITRRYSTRLLDGSFKIRAKRKSRFSGWVKSSFGNFTTEVETELKATSVVEFTHQGRNKTVRLQAEQETEITVRSSETGKEVGKVETEAKFPLWLEMVTEDGGNGTYVMRANLTHSLSVETGAEAEGLFEREARLADEQAAAGWMLVRDHAVVNGSAATTQAYRYSDGAGRVERAIDTLDGAVLSDNVTESYSALGVAASTAACCRGRRCHGIVAAKCSDVAAM
;
A
#
# COMPACT_ATOMS: atom_id res chain seq x y z
N MET A 1 -86.50 -0.78 -0.53
CA MET A 1 -86.93 -1.90 -1.39
C MET A 1 -85.87 -2.13 -2.47
N PRO A 2 -85.57 -3.38 -2.84
CA PRO A 2 -84.18 -3.84 -2.99
C PRO A 2 -83.74 -4.04 -4.45
N LEU A 3 -82.45 -3.91 -4.69
CA LEU A 3 -81.76 -4.43 -5.88
C LEU A 3 -80.61 -5.31 -5.38
N ARG A 4 -80.85 -6.61 -5.13
CA ARG A 4 -80.54 -7.75 -6.02
C ARG A 4 -79.13 -7.73 -6.61
N ALA A 5 -78.25 -8.54 -6.03
CA ALA A 5 -77.15 -9.22 -6.71
C ALA A 5 -77.71 -10.23 -7.75
N PRO A 6 -76.93 -10.62 -8.79
CA PRO A 6 -75.99 -11.75 -8.70
C PRO A 6 -74.71 -11.48 -9.55
N SER A 7 -73.66 -12.28 -9.71
CA SER A 7 -73.32 -13.67 -9.39
C SER A 7 -71.79 -13.81 -9.39
N ILE A 8 -71.28 -14.63 -8.47
CA ILE A 8 -69.93 -15.18 -8.42
C ILE A 8 -69.71 -16.13 -9.60
N ARG A 9 -68.60 -15.95 -10.35
CA ARG A 9 -67.73 -17.02 -10.91
C ARG A 9 -66.61 -16.43 -11.77
N ARG A 10 -65.40 -16.35 -11.18
CA ARG A 10 -64.10 -16.70 -11.81
C ARG A 10 -62.99 -16.47 -10.77
N ARG A 11 -62.71 -17.50 -9.98
CA ARG A 11 -61.42 -17.71 -9.34
C ARG A 11 -60.48 -18.38 -10.35
N LEU A 12 -59.19 -18.25 -10.07
CA LEU A 12 -58.03 -18.92 -10.70
C LEU A 12 -57.62 -18.38 -12.07
N LEU A 13 -56.78 -17.34 -12.06
CA LEU A 13 -55.50 -17.32 -12.79
C LEU A 13 -54.72 -16.03 -12.45
N LEU A 14 -54.17 -15.88 -11.23
CA LEU A 14 -53.18 -14.81 -11.02
C LEU A 14 -52.30 -14.96 -9.75
N HIS A 15 -52.08 -16.16 -9.22
CA HIS A 15 -51.25 -16.36 -8.01
C HIS A 15 -50.16 -17.43 -8.21
N LEU A 16 -49.63 -17.59 -9.42
CA LEU A 16 -48.54 -18.53 -9.68
C LEU A 16 -47.46 -17.94 -10.61
N LEU A 17 -47.06 -16.69 -10.38
CA LEU A 17 -45.92 -16.07 -11.06
C LEU A 17 -45.00 -15.25 -10.13
N LEU A 18 -45.05 -15.52 -8.82
CA LEU A 18 -44.23 -14.86 -7.78
C LEU A 18 -43.24 -15.82 -7.09
N LEU A 19 -42.91 -16.96 -7.72
CA LEU A 19 -42.00 -17.98 -7.18
C LEU A 19 -40.74 -18.21 -8.02
N LEU A 20 -40.32 -17.23 -8.81
CA LEU A 20 -38.96 -17.16 -9.38
C LEU A 20 -38.45 -15.72 -9.30
N VAL A 21 -38.17 -15.27 -8.07
CA VAL A 21 -37.13 -14.25 -7.88
C VAL A 21 -35.84 -15.06 -7.76
N PRO A 22 -34.99 -15.15 -8.80
CA PRO A 22 -33.69 -15.72 -8.59
C PRO A 22 -32.91 -14.74 -7.70
N ALA A 23 -32.15 -15.29 -6.76
CA ALA A 23 -31.24 -14.59 -5.87
C ALA A 23 -30.06 -13.92 -6.64
N LEU A 24 -30.35 -13.12 -7.68
CA LEU A 24 -29.38 -12.43 -8.54
C LEU A 24 -28.90 -11.10 -7.94
N ALA A 25 -29.02 -10.94 -6.63
CA ALA A 25 -28.89 -9.67 -5.93
C ALA A 25 -27.60 -9.54 -5.11
N ASP A 26 -27.03 -10.66 -4.70
CA ASP A 26 -25.75 -10.76 -4.00
C ASP A 26 -24.92 -11.78 -4.75
N PHE A 27 -24.17 -11.32 -5.76
CA PHE A 27 -23.07 -12.14 -6.25
C PHE A 27 -21.97 -12.05 -5.20
N PRO A 28 -21.56 -13.17 -4.59
CA PRO A 28 -20.38 -13.14 -3.73
C PRO A 28 -19.22 -12.62 -4.59
N ASP A 29 -18.42 -11.69 -4.05
CA ASP A 29 -17.19 -11.23 -4.71
C ASP A 29 -15.97 -12.01 -4.15
N ARG A 30 -16.24 -13.00 -3.29
CA ARG A 30 -15.26 -13.86 -2.61
C ARG A 30 -15.60 -15.32 -2.85
N TYR A 31 -14.60 -16.10 -3.23
CA TYR A 31 -14.76 -17.48 -3.67
C TYR A 31 -13.62 -18.34 -3.13
N SER A 32 -13.89 -19.59 -2.77
CA SER A 32 -12.81 -20.54 -2.47
C SER A 32 -12.33 -21.22 -3.74
N SER A 33 -11.02 -21.20 -3.95
CA SER A 33 -10.34 -22.01 -4.98
C SER A 33 -10.69 -23.50 -4.87
N PRO A 34 -10.47 -24.29 -5.95
CA PRO A 34 -11.07 -25.61 -6.08
C PRO A 34 -10.75 -26.57 -4.95
N ARG A 35 -11.79 -27.24 -4.44
CA ARG A 35 -11.69 -28.53 -3.76
C ARG A 35 -11.67 -29.62 -4.83
N PRO A 36 -10.55 -30.34 -5.07
CA PRO A 36 -10.65 -31.61 -5.77
C PRO A 36 -11.53 -32.53 -4.91
N GLY A 37 -12.64 -32.99 -5.49
CA GLY A 37 -13.53 -33.93 -4.83
C GLY A 37 -12.74 -35.14 -4.32
N ALA A 38 -13.14 -35.67 -3.18
CA ALA A 38 -12.64 -36.90 -2.59
C ALA A 38 -12.72 -38.09 -3.57
N SER A 39 -11.75 -38.19 -4.48
CA SER A 39 -11.33 -39.46 -5.04
C SER A 39 -10.38 -40.09 -4.04
N ALA A 40 -10.87 -41.10 -3.34
CA ALA A 40 -10.04 -41.97 -2.53
C ALA A 40 -8.84 -42.44 -3.37
N GLY A 41 -7.63 -42.14 -2.89
CA GLY A 41 -6.40 -42.73 -3.41
C GLY A 41 -5.63 -41.92 -4.45
N ALA A 42 -5.09 -40.76 -4.07
CA ALA A 42 -3.81 -40.29 -4.60
C ALA A 42 -3.02 -39.73 -3.41
N GLY A 43 -1.84 -40.29 -3.15
CA GLY A 43 -1.03 -39.95 -1.98
C GLY A 43 -0.69 -38.47 -1.94
N LEU A 44 -0.45 -37.96 -0.72
CA LEU A 44 0.27 -36.71 -0.47
C LEU A 44 1.50 -36.67 -1.38
N GLY A 45 1.43 -35.90 -2.46
CA GLY A 45 2.55 -35.76 -3.37
C GLY A 45 3.71 -35.11 -2.64
N ASN A 46 4.92 -35.67 -2.78
CA ASN A 46 6.18 -35.01 -2.41
C ASN A 46 6.49 -33.82 -3.34
N ALA A 47 5.48 -33.17 -3.93
CA ALA A 47 5.69 -32.00 -4.77
C ALA A 47 6.14 -30.82 -3.89
N PRO A 48 7.17 -30.07 -4.30
CA PRO A 48 7.61 -28.91 -3.55
C PRO A 48 6.49 -27.85 -3.56
N ALA A 49 6.25 -27.21 -2.41
CA ALA A 49 5.28 -26.12 -2.28
C ALA A 49 5.49 -25.08 -3.40
N GLN A 50 4.39 -24.69 -4.04
CA GLN A 50 4.41 -23.73 -5.14
C GLN A 50 4.78 -22.34 -4.65
N GLU A 51 5.68 -21.66 -5.36
CA GLU A 51 6.05 -20.29 -5.03
C GLU A 51 5.06 -19.29 -5.63
N TYR A 52 4.53 -18.39 -4.80
CA TYR A 52 3.69 -17.29 -5.22
C TYR A 52 4.53 -16.02 -5.37
N LEU A 53 4.28 -15.28 -6.45
CA LEU A 53 5.04 -14.11 -6.86
C LEU A 53 4.39 -12.82 -6.33
N ASP A 54 5.22 -11.98 -5.71
CA ASP A 54 4.90 -10.57 -5.49
C ASP A 54 5.11 -9.81 -6.82
N PRO A 55 4.07 -9.14 -7.35
CA PRO A 55 4.24 -8.28 -8.52
C PRO A 55 5.08 -7.04 -8.21
N THR A 56 5.22 -6.65 -6.93
CA THR A 56 6.02 -5.49 -6.52
C THR A 56 7.48 -5.70 -6.88
N TYR A 57 7.98 -4.81 -7.73
CA TYR A 57 9.38 -4.73 -8.13
C TYR A 57 9.84 -3.27 -7.99
N PRO A 58 11.13 -2.91 -8.14
CA PRO A 58 12.25 -3.76 -7.79
C PRO A 58 12.19 -4.22 -6.34
N THR A 59 12.60 -5.47 -6.13
CA THR A 59 12.99 -5.90 -4.79
C THR A 59 14.06 -4.94 -4.28
N PRO A 60 13.98 -4.46 -3.04
CA PRO A 60 15.03 -3.59 -2.48
C PRO A 60 16.39 -4.29 -2.58
N ARG A 61 17.39 -3.60 -3.14
CA ARG A 61 18.73 -4.15 -3.35
C ARG A 61 19.78 -3.20 -2.79
N PRO A 62 20.75 -3.72 -2.04
CA PRO A 62 21.81 -2.88 -1.51
C PRO A 62 22.77 -2.42 -2.62
N PRO A 63 23.51 -1.32 -2.39
CA PRO A 63 24.66 -0.99 -3.22
C PRO A 63 25.67 -2.15 -3.25
N PRO A 64 26.39 -2.36 -4.36
CA PRO A 64 27.43 -3.37 -4.43
C PRO A 64 28.45 -3.21 -3.29
N SER A 65 28.90 -4.33 -2.72
CA SER A 65 29.89 -4.39 -1.62
C SER A 65 29.46 -3.76 -0.27
N ALA A 66 28.18 -3.40 -0.09
CA ALA A 66 27.68 -2.99 1.22
C ALA A 66 27.77 -4.15 2.23
N PRO A 67 28.35 -3.95 3.44
CA PRO A 67 28.32 -4.97 4.48
C PRO A 67 26.88 -5.21 4.93
N SER A 68 26.49 -6.47 5.19
CA SER A 68 25.13 -6.81 5.60
C SER A 68 25.05 -7.64 6.87
N CYS A 69 23.94 -7.46 7.60
CA CYS A 69 23.55 -8.27 8.75
C CYS A 69 22.09 -8.68 8.62
N VAL A 70 21.80 -9.97 8.78
CA VAL A 70 20.43 -10.49 8.82
C VAL A 70 20.05 -10.80 10.26
N VAL A 71 18.95 -10.20 10.71
CA VAL A 71 18.36 -10.43 12.04
C VAL A 71 17.04 -11.18 11.88
N PRO A 72 16.99 -12.50 12.10
CA PRO A 72 15.72 -13.21 12.23
C PRO A 72 15.05 -12.79 13.54
N VAL A 73 13.80 -12.32 13.47
CA VAL A 73 13.10 -11.76 14.64
C VAL A 73 11.98 -12.68 15.11
N LEU A 74 11.13 -13.16 14.21
CA LEU A 74 9.99 -14.00 14.55
C LEU A 74 9.94 -15.26 13.67
N SER A 75 9.62 -16.40 14.28
CA SER A 75 9.12 -17.59 13.59
C SER A 75 7.91 -18.09 14.36
N TYR A 76 6.75 -18.17 13.71
CA TYR A 76 5.48 -18.47 14.38
C TYR A 76 4.49 -19.17 13.45
N SER A 77 3.69 -20.09 14.01
CA SER A 77 2.62 -20.80 13.30
C SER A 77 1.26 -20.24 13.70
N PHE A 78 0.60 -19.55 12.77
CA PHE A 78 -0.72 -18.94 12.97
C PHE A 78 -1.82 -19.95 12.61
N ALA A 79 -2.44 -20.55 13.64
CA ALA A 79 -3.54 -21.51 13.51
C ALA A 79 -4.89 -20.91 13.96
N ASN A 80 -5.15 -20.84 15.27
CA ASN A 80 -6.37 -20.27 15.85
C ASN A 80 -6.06 -18.95 16.55
N THR A 81 -5.72 -17.95 15.76
CA THR A 81 -5.28 -16.62 16.22
C THR A 81 -6.32 -15.52 16.00
N TYR A 82 -7.46 -15.83 15.40
CA TYR A 82 -8.59 -14.93 15.29
C TYR A 82 -9.06 -14.45 16.68
N GLY A 83 -9.15 -13.14 16.90
CA GLY A 83 -9.51 -12.58 18.21
C GLY A 83 -8.39 -12.62 19.26
N ALA A 84 -7.20 -13.14 18.94
CA ALA A 84 -6.05 -13.22 19.83
C ALA A 84 -5.16 -11.97 19.70
N PRO A 85 -4.35 -11.64 20.73
CA PRO A 85 -3.32 -10.61 20.58
C PRO A 85 -2.27 -11.01 19.52
N PRO A 86 -1.55 -10.03 18.94
CA PRO A 86 -0.44 -10.30 18.02
C PRO A 86 0.62 -11.23 18.61
N ALA A 87 1.26 -12.04 17.76
CA ALA A 87 2.46 -12.77 18.14
C ALA A 87 3.62 -11.78 18.31
N THR A 88 4.36 -11.86 19.42
CA THR A 88 5.42 -10.90 19.74
C THR A 88 6.78 -11.57 19.84
N ALA A 89 7.83 -10.87 19.42
CA ALA A 89 9.22 -11.24 19.64
C ALA A 89 10.04 -10.01 20.07
N ALA A 90 11.06 -10.24 20.90
CA ALA A 90 12.01 -9.19 21.24
C ALA A 90 12.87 -8.83 20.01
N TYR A 91 13.10 -7.54 19.81
CA TYR A 91 13.94 -6.98 18.78
C TYR A 91 15.09 -6.18 19.40
N ALA A 92 16.26 -6.27 18.76
CA ALA A 92 17.39 -5.42 19.03
C ALA A 92 18.14 -5.14 17.71
N PRO A 93 18.71 -3.94 17.53
CA PRO A 93 19.53 -3.63 16.37
C PRO A 93 20.78 -4.54 16.30
N PRO A 94 21.25 -4.91 15.10
CA PRO A 94 22.41 -5.80 14.96
C PRO A 94 23.70 -5.09 15.38
N ALA A 95 24.35 -5.58 16.45
CA ALA A 95 25.64 -5.03 16.90
C ALA A 95 26.75 -5.10 15.84
N GLY A 96 26.69 -6.07 14.92
CA GLY A 96 27.66 -6.24 13.83
C GLY A 96 27.48 -5.28 12.64
N CYS A 97 26.34 -4.58 12.56
CA CYS A 97 26.05 -3.59 11.52
C CYS A 97 25.35 -2.37 12.15
N PRO A 98 26.09 -1.53 12.89
CA PRO A 98 25.52 -0.33 13.47
C PRO A 98 25.08 0.64 12.36
N ALA A 99 24.07 1.44 12.67
CA ALA A 99 23.62 2.51 11.77
C ALA A 99 24.71 3.62 11.62
N PRO A 100 24.66 4.48 10.58
CA PRO A 100 23.61 4.59 9.56
C PRO A 100 23.59 3.42 8.57
N TRP A 101 22.40 3.08 8.09
CA TRP A 101 22.19 2.05 7.06
C TRP A 101 21.86 2.71 5.73
N SER A 102 22.40 2.17 4.64
CA SER A 102 22.05 2.57 3.28
C SER A 102 20.75 1.93 2.79
N LEU A 103 20.42 0.75 3.33
CA LEU A 103 19.18 0.02 3.08
C LEU A 103 18.85 -0.86 4.28
N VAL A 104 17.58 -0.93 4.66
CA VAL A 104 17.05 -1.97 5.55
C VAL A 104 15.86 -2.66 4.88
N VAL A 105 15.92 -3.98 4.74
CA VAL A 105 14.89 -4.79 4.08
C VAL A 105 14.16 -5.64 5.12
N LEU A 106 12.85 -5.46 5.23
CA LEU A 106 11.98 -6.38 5.96
C LEU A 106 11.58 -7.52 5.02
N SER A 107 11.81 -8.76 5.45
CA SER A 107 11.32 -9.96 4.78
C SER A 107 10.24 -10.64 5.62
N PHE A 108 9.06 -10.81 5.03
CA PHE A 108 7.96 -11.62 5.58
C PHE A 108 7.79 -12.84 4.68
N SER A 109 8.19 -14.02 5.16
CA SER A 109 8.03 -15.27 4.43
C SER A 109 6.93 -16.10 5.07
N ALA A 110 6.06 -16.67 4.23
CA ALA A 110 4.97 -17.51 4.70
C ALA A 110 4.90 -18.80 3.87
N ALA A 111 4.53 -19.88 4.54
CA ALA A 111 4.24 -21.17 3.92
C ALA A 111 2.99 -21.78 4.55
N ILE A 112 2.16 -22.41 3.73
CA ILE A 112 0.90 -23.02 4.17
C ILE A 112 0.59 -24.24 3.30
N THR A 113 -0.02 -25.24 3.92
CA THR A 113 -0.68 -26.37 3.27
C THR A 113 -2.09 -26.51 3.84
N GLY A 114 -3.02 -27.11 3.08
CA GLY A 114 -4.43 -27.22 3.47
C GLY A 114 -5.30 -26.09 2.92
N ASP A 115 -6.53 -25.99 3.40
CA ASP A 115 -7.53 -25.05 2.88
C ASP A 115 -7.64 -23.81 3.74
N GLN A 116 -7.61 -22.62 3.12
CA GLN A 116 -7.76 -21.34 3.83
C GLN A 116 -8.21 -20.22 2.89
N TYR A 117 -8.88 -19.20 3.43
CA TYR A 117 -9.09 -17.94 2.70
C TYR A 117 -7.96 -16.96 2.94
N ASP A 118 -7.86 -15.94 2.08
CA ASP A 118 -7.00 -14.79 2.28
C ASP A 118 -7.28 -14.08 3.63
N ARG A 119 -6.21 -13.65 4.31
CA ARG A 119 -6.24 -12.99 5.61
C ARG A 119 -5.33 -11.77 5.58
N VAL A 120 -5.77 -10.68 6.21
CA VAL A 120 -4.90 -9.53 6.46
C VAL A 120 -3.87 -9.85 7.54
N ALA A 121 -2.66 -9.34 7.36
CA ALA A 121 -1.60 -9.39 8.34
C ALA A 121 -0.82 -8.07 8.38
N ALA A 122 -0.19 -7.79 9.51
CA ALA A 122 0.74 -6.67 9.63
C ALA A 122 1.88 -6.96 10.61
N VAL A 123 2.96 -6.20 10.45
CA VAL A 123 4.17 -6.22 11.28
C VAL A 123 4.39 -4.83 11.84
N TRP A 124 4.47 -4.73 13.17
CA TRP A 124 4.81 -3.51 13.89
C TRP A 124 6.12 -3.67 14.66
N LEU A 125 6.81 -2.55 14.88
CA LEU A 125 7.85 -2.41 15.89
C LEU A 125 7.42 -1.32 16.87
N ASP A 126 7.23 -1.69 18.14
CA ASP A 126 6.76 -0.79 19.20
C ASP A 126 5.49 0.02 18.84
N GLY A 127 4.59 -0.63 18.09
CA GLY A 127 3.30 -0.08 17.66
C GLY A 127 3.34 0.77 16.38
N ALA A 128 4.53 1.01 15.81
CA ALA A 128 4.70 1.64 14.50
C ALA A 128 4.68 0.58 13.40
N GLU A 129 3.86 0.75 12.37
CA GLU A 129 3.70 -0.28 11.34
C GLU A 129 4.84 -0.25 10.34
N LEU A 130 5.38 -1.43 10.00
CA LEU A 130 6.42 -1.58 9.00
C LEU A 130 5.86 -2.22 7.72
N LEU A 131 4.93 -3.17 7.83
CA LEU A 131 4.34 -3.88 6.70
C LEU A 131 2.86 -4.17 6.96
N ARG A 132 2.03 -3.89 5.95
CA ARG A 132 0.68 -4.44 5.80
C ARG A 132 0.66 -5.38 4.60
N THR A 133 0.07 -6.56 4.76
CA THR A 133 0.04 -7.60 3.74
C THR A 133 -1.25 -8.40 3.78
N THR A 134 -1.58 -9.11 2.71
CA THR A 134 -2.57 -10.21 2.71
C THR A 134 -1.91 -11.55 2.43
N THR A 135 -2.43 -12.61 3.01
CA THR A 135 -2.02 -13.98 2.67
C THR A 135 -2.55 -14.39 1.30
N ALA A 136 -1.85 -15.28 0.63
CA ALA A 136 -2.37 -15.98 -0.55
C ALA A 136 -3.30 -17.13 -0.15
N GLU A 137 -4.27 -17.43 -1.02
CA GLU A 137 -5.08 -18.65 -0.91
C GLU A 137 -4.26 -19.88 -1.34
N PRO A 138 -4.18 -20.92 -0.50
CA PRO A 138 -3.37 -22.11 -0.77
C PRO A 138 -3.94 -22.98 -1.89
N THR A 139 -3.06 -23.79 -2.46
CA THR A 139 -3.41 -24.94 -3.31
C THR A 139 -3.33 -26.23 -2.48
N PRO A 140 -3.94 -27.35 -2.95
CA PRO A 140 -3.84 -28.64 -2.27
C PRO A 140 -2.40 -29.13 -2.02
N ASP A 141 -1.47 -28.77 -2.92
CA ASP A 141 -0.05 -29.15 -2.83
C ASP A 141 0.76 -28.22 -1.90
N GLY A 142 0.16 -27.14 -1.41
CA GLY A 142 0.80 -26.15 -0.56
C GLY A 142 1.52 -25.06 -1.33
N ILE A 143 1.65 -23.90 -0.69
CA ILE A 143 2.25 -22.70 -1.27
C ILE A 143 3.24 -22.04 -0.32
N ARG A 144 4.12 -21.22 -0.88
CA ARG A 144 5.00 -20.32 -0.14
C ARG A 144 5.19 -19.01 -0.89
N TRP A 145 5.45 -17.93 -0.18
CA TRP A 145 5.85 -16.65 -0.77
C TRP A 145 6.73 -15.86 0.19
N THR A 146 7.36 -14.82 -0.32
CA THR A 146 8.12 -13.86 0.49
C THR A 146 7.87 -12.45 0.00
N VAL A 147 7.49 -11.57 0.92
CA VAL A 147 7.40 -10.14 0.70
C VAL A 147 8.69 -9.50 1.17
N ARG A 148 9.29 -8.64 0.33
CA ARG A 148 10.47 -7.84 0.68
C ARG A 148 10.13 -6.36 0.56
N LYS A 149 10.22 -5.64 1.68
CA LYS A 149 9.90 -4.20 1.74
C LYS A 149 11.10 -3.40 2.21
N ASP A 150 11.38 -2.30 1.51
CA ASP A 150 12.34 -1.29 1.99
C ASP A 150 11.72 -0.55 3.18
N VAL A 151 12.34 -0.70 4.34
CA VAL A 151 11.94 -0.04 5.59
C VAL A 151 13.01 0.95 6.07
N THR A 152 13.94 1.37 5.21
CA THR A 152 15.03 2.32 5.52
C THR A 152 14.50 3.63 6.08
N ARG A 153 13.34 4.10 5.59
CA ARG A 153 12.67 5.30 6.12
C ARG A 153 12.33 5.20 7.62
N HIS A 154 12.23 3.97 8.16
CA HIS A 154 11.95 3.68 9.56
C HIS A 154 13.23 3.57 10.42
N SER A 155 14.38 4.03 9.92
CA SER A 155 15.67 3.89 10.60
C SER A 155 15.69 4.42 12.04
N ALA A 156 14.93 5.47 12.37
CA ALA A 156 14.80 5.94 13.76
C ALA A 156 14.30 4.83 14.70
N LEU A 157 13.22 4.14 14.33
CA LEU A 157 12.64 3.03 15.10
C LEU A 157 13.56 1.81 15.15
N LEU A 158 14.30 1.57 14.07
CA LEU A 158 15.18 0.40 14.00
C LEU A 158 16.47 0.59 14.82
N ARG A 159 16.88 1.83 15.11
CA ARG A 159 18.07 2.16 15.91
C ARG A 159 17.83 2.14 17.43
N ASP A 160 16.59 2.30 17.88
CA ASP A 160 16.21 2.54 19.27
C ASP A 160 15.04 1.60 19.63
N PRO A 161 15.03 0.78 20.71
CA PRO A 161 15.88 0.77 21.91
C PRO A 161 16.41 -0.64 22.31
N PRO A 162 17.17 -0.76 23.43
CA PRO A 162 17.31 -2.03 24.14
C PRO A 162 15.93 -2.49 24.66
N GLY A 163 15.35 -3.53 24.05
CA GLY A 163 14.08 -4.13 24.48
C GLY A 163 12.86 -3.83 23.60
N GLY A 164 13.05 -3.42 22.35
CA GLY A 164 11.95 -3.25 21.40
C GLY A 164 11.15 -4.54 21.16
N VAL A 165 9.88 -4.42 20.82
CA VAL A 165 8.97 -5.54 20.60
C VAL A 165 8.42 -5.51 19.18
N LEU A 166 8.83 -6.50 18.38
CA LEU A 166 8.22 -6.76 17.09
C LEU A 166 6.92 -7.56 17.30
N SER A 167 5.82 -7.06 16.74
CA SER A 167 4.50 -7.67 16.83
C SER A 167 3.99 -8.03 15.44
N VAL A 168 3.44 -9.24 15.28
CA VAL A 168 2.86 -9.72 14.01
C VAL A 168 1.43 -10.18 14.26
N MET A 169 0.49 -9.55 13.56
CA MET A 169 -0.90 -9.96 13.54
C MET A 169 -1.18 -10.73 12.26
N LEU A 170 -1.81 -11.89 12.39
CA LEU A 170 -2.46 -12.62 11.30
C LEU A 170 -3.61 -13.38 11.95
N GLU A 171 -4.84 -12.99 11.65
CA GLU A 171 -6.03 -13.62 12.21
C GLU A 171 -6.41 -14.87 11.41
N ASN A 172 -6.07 -16.04 11.94
CA ASN A 172 -6.40 -17.31 11.32
C ASN A 172 -7.38 -18.13 12.17
N LEU A 173 -8.14 -18.97 11.49
CA LEU A 173 -9.06 -19.94 12.10
C LEU A 173 -8.83 -21.31 11.45
N VAL A 174 -8.64 -22.33 12.28
CA VAL A 174 -8.49 -23.72 11.84
C VAL A 174 -9.59 -24.60 12.40
N ASN A 175 -10.32 -25.28 11.52
CA ASN A 175 -11.43 -26.18 11.82
C ASN A 175 -11.60 -27.23 10.70
N ASP A 176 -12.71 -27.97 10.69
CA ASP A 176 -12.98 -29.02 9.71
C ASP A 176 -13.09 -28.53 8.25
N GLN A 177 -13.32 -27.23 8.04
CA GLN A 177 -13.41 -26.58 6.73
C GLN A 177 -12.12 -25.84 6.36
N TYR A 178 -11.50 -25.17 7.32
CA TYR A 178 -10.29 -24.37 7.17
C TYR A 178 -9.15 -25.12 7.83
N THR A 179 -8.38 -25.88 7.08
CA THR A 179 -7.37 -26.79 7.64
C THR A 179 -5.96 -26.19 7.66
N GLY A 180 -5.76 -25.07 6.97
CA GLY A 180 -4.44 -24.51 6.74
C GLY A 180 -3.89 -23.65 7.88
N VAL A 181 -2.65 -23.96 8.27
CA VAL A 181 -1.85 -23.22 9.26
C VAL A 181 -0.76 -22.43 8.55
N TYR A 182 -0.72 -21.11 8.75
CA TYR A 182 0.33 -20.27 8.18
C TYR A 182 1.60 -20.33 9.04
N ASN A 183 2.68 -20.86 8.49
CA ASN A 183 4.00 -20.79 9.09
C ASN A 183 4.71 -19.54 8.56
N VAL A 184 4.95 -18.57 9.45
CA VAL A 184 5.49 -17.27 9.11
C VAL A 184 6.86 -17.07 9.74
N SER A 185 7.78 -16.50 8.99
CA SER A 185 9.06 -16.00 9.49
C SER A 185 9.28 -14.55 9.08
N VAL A 186 9.72 -13.72 10.03
CA VAL A 186 10.07 -12.31 9.80
C VAL A 186 11.54 -12.08 10.11
N SER A 187 12.24 -11.44 9.17
CA SER A 187 13.64 -11.02 9.35
C SER A 187 13.88 -9.61 8.81
N LEU A 188 14.88 -8.95 9.37
CA LEU A 188 15.37 -7.64 8.91
C LEU A 188 16.80 -7.79 8.40
N GLU A 189 17.06 -7.37 7.18
CA GLU A 189 18.39 -7.32 6.58
C GLU A 189 18.88 -5.87 6.56
N PHE A 190 20.00 -5.60 7.23
CA PHE A 190 20.60 -4.28 7.37
C PHE A 190 21.82 -4.19 6.47
N HIS A 191 21.89 -3.16 5.65
CA HIS A 191 23.04 -2.88 4.79
C HIS A 191 23.71 -1.59 5.24
N GLY A 192 24.99 -1.66 5.59
CA GLY A 192 25.78 -0.48 5.94
C GLY A 192 26.03 0.42 4.73
N VAL A 193 26.63 1.59 4.99
CA VAL A 193 27.09 2.47 3.91
C VAL A 193 28.37 1.86 3.30
N PRO A 194 28.44 1.66 1.96
CA PRO A 194 29.66 1.19 1.31
C PRO A 194 30.87 2.08 1.62
N ALA A 195 32.04 1.46 1.78
CA ALA A 195 33.28 2.18 2.14
C ALA A 195 33.60 3.34 1.16
N TYR A 196 33.34 3.16 -0.13
CA TYR A 196 33.59 4.18 -1.16
C TYR A 196 32.63 5.39 -1.08
N LEU A 197 31.46 5.23 -0.44
CA LEU A 197 30.55 6.34 -0.14
C LEU A 197 30.86 6.98 1.22
N ALA A 198 31.37 6.20 2.17
CA ALA A 198 31.82 6.71 3.47
C ALA A 198 33.02 7.67 3.32
N ASP A 199 33.96 7.38 2.41
CA ASP A 199 35.12 8.24 2.15
C ASP A 199 34.75 9.55 1.43
N ALA A 200 33.70 9.54 0.60
CA ALA A 200 33.22 10.73 -0.10
C ALA A 200 32.52 11.73 0.85
N GLY A 201 31.89 11.25 1.93
CA GLY A 201 31.32 12.10 2.99
C GLY A 201 32.34 12.64 3.99
N SER A 202 33.57 12.11 3.99
CA SER A 202 34.66 12.53 4.90
C SER A 202 35.46 13.73 4.34
N SER A 203 35.23 14.12 3.08
CA SER A 203 35.86 15.30 2.48
C SER A 203 35.04 16.58 2.66
N SER A 204 34.47 16.83 3.83
CA SER A 204 34.18 18.21 4.27
C SER A 204 35.43 18.76 4.96
N SER A 205 36.55 18.84 4.22
CA SER A 205 37.71 19.58 4.66
C SER A 205 37.32 21.06 4.74
N ALA A 206 37.39 21.62 5.95
CA ALA A 206 37.33 23.06 6.20
C ALA A 206 38.20 23.82 5.18
N GLY A 207 37.56 24.64 4.32
CA GLY A 207 38.27 25.35 3.28
C GLY A 207 37.45 26.49 2.66
N ALA A 208 37.93 27.71 2.91
CA ALA A 208 37.54 29.02 2.36
C ALA A 208 36.20 29.61 2.85
N VAL A 209 36.31 30.59 3.76
CA VAL A 209 35.27 31.58 4.05
C VAL A 209 35.07 32.42 2.80
N ASP A 210 34.03 32.11 2.02
CA ASP A 210 33.52 33.05 1.03
C ASP A 210 32.65 34.09 1.76
N SER A 211 32.86 35.35 1.43
CA SER A 211 32.40 36.50 2.24
C SER A 211 30.99 37.00 1.90
N ASN A 212 30.20 36.17 1.21
CA ASN A 212 28.77 36.36 1.05
C ASN A 212 28.04 35.51 2.09
N PRO A 213 27.02 36.03 2.81
CA PRO A 213 26.20 35.17 3.66
C PRO A 213 25.64 34.06 2.77
N PRO A 214 25.90 32.77 3.05
CA PRO A 214 25.38 31.71 2.24
C PRO A 214 23.86 31.84 2.24
N THR A 215 23.26 31.89 1.05
CA THR A 215 21.82 31.77 0.89
C THR A 215 21.38 30.54 1.70
N PRO A 216 20.38 30.65 2.59
CA PRO A 216 19.95 29.50 3.39
C PRO A 216 19.54 28.37 2.45
N THR A 217 20.29 27.27 2.42
CA THR A 217 19.94 26.04 1.68
C THR A 217 19.33 25.03 2.64
N LEU A 218 18.54 24.09 2.12
CA LEU A 218 18.04 22.99 2.93
C LEU A 218 19.20 22.13 3.44
N PRO A 219 19.15 21.63 4.69
CA PRO A 219 20.14 20.68 5.18
C PRO A 219 19.94 19.32 4.50
N GLU A 220 21.02 18.55 4.32
CA GLU A 220 20.92 17.18 3.79
C GLU A 220 19.98 16.30 4.62
N SER A 221 19.92 16.53 5.93
CA SER A 221 19.01 15.84 6.85
C SER A 221 17.54 15.99 6.47
N TYR A 222 17.15 17.03 5.73
CA TYR A 222 15.78 17.20 5.22
C TYR A 222 15.35 16.00 4.36
N PHE A 223 16.28 15.31 3.69
CA PHE A 223 16.01 14.21 2.77
C PHE A 223 16.47 12.84 3.28
N GLN A 224 16.98 12.78 4.52
CA GLN A 224 17.32 11.53 5.20
C GLN A 224 16.10 10.97 5.95
N PRO A 225 16.12 9.68 6.36
CA PRO A 225 15.13 9.15 7.30
C PRO A 225 15.00 10.06 8.53
N ALA A 226 13.77 10.16 9.05
CA ALA A 226 13.47 10.98 10.21
C ALA A 226 14.32 10.62 11.45
N ASP A 227 14.42 11.56 12.38
CA ASP A 227 15.16 11.40 13.63
C ASP A 227 14.32 10.68 14.70
N LEU A 228 13.00 10.87 14.65
CA LEU A 228 12.02 10.26 15.54
C LEU A 228 10.78 9.84 14.75
N ILE A 229 10.20 8.70 15.12
CA ILE A 229 8.91 8.27 14.59
C ILE A 229 7.98 7.99 15.77
N LEU A 230 6.80 8.60 15.73
CA LEU A 230 5.74 8.38 16.72
C LEU A 230 4.60 7.57 16.08
N PRO A 231 4.22 6.41 16.63
CA PRO A 231 3.12 5.63 16.09
C PRO A 231 1.77 6.28 16.39
N ILE A 232 0.95 6.49 15.36
CA ILE A 232 -0.44 6.95 15.42
C ILE A 232 -1.36 5.74 15.24
N SER A 233 -1.41 4.93 16.30
CA SER A 233 -2.04 3.62 16.36
C SER A 233 -2.71 3.39 17.73
N GLU A 234 -3.61 2.40 17.80
CA GLU A 234 -4.37 2.00 18.99
C GLU A 234 -3.43 1.55 20.11
N ALA A 235 -3.77 1.88 21.37
CA ALA A 235 -2.95 1.53 22.51
C ALA A 235 -3.11 0.05 22.91
N THR A 236 -2.03 -0.55 23.42
CA THR A 236 -2.00 -1.94 23.91
C THR A 236 -2.81 -2.09 25.20
N GLY A 237 -4.11 -2.33 25.05
CA GLY A 237 -5.02 -2.53 26.19
C GLY A 237 -6.06 -3.63 26.01
N ASN A 238 -6.52 -3.92 24.78
CA ASN A 238 -7.45 -5.02 24.48
C ASN A 238 -7.38 -5.44 22.98
N SER A 239 -6.60 -6.49 22.72
CA SER A 239 -6.98 -7.65 21.88
C SER A 239 -7.57 -7.41 20.48
N ILE A 240 -6.75 -7.09 19.46
CA ILE A 240 -6.78 -7.62 18.05
C ILE A 240 -5.83 -6.84 17.07
N GLY A 241 -4.68 -6.32 17.51
CA GLY A 241 -3.73 -5.56 16.67
C GLY A 241 -3.60 -4.07 17.05
N PHE A 242 -2.72 -3.32 16.36
CA PHE A 242 -2.44 -1.89 16.63
C PHE A 242 -3.21 -0.93 15.71
N TRP A 243 -3.79 -1.40 14.61
CA TRP A 243 -4.59 -0.56 13.73
C TRP A 243 -5.88 -0.08 14.43
N PHE A 244 -6.32 1.12 14.09
CA PHE A 244 -7.67 1.58 14.38
C PHE A 244 -8.67 0.88 13.47
N ARG A 245 -9.91 0.72 13.96
CA ARG A 245 -11.03 0.15 13.21
C ARG A 245 -12.13 1.18 13.02
N ILE A 246 -12.26 1.69 11.81
CA ILE A 246 -13.33 2.60 11.42
C ILE A 246 -14.53 1.77 10.96
N GLN A 247 -15.67 1.96 11.62
CA GLN A 247 -16.88 1.16 11.40
C GLN A 247 -17.87 1.80 10.42
N ASN A 248 -17.77 3.10 10.12
CA ASN A 248 -18.63 3.81 9.17
C ASN A 248 -18.09 5.24 8.93
N SER A 249 -18.76 5.97 8.03
CA SER A 249 -18.39 7.34 7.64
C SER A 249 -18.47 8.41 8.73
N SER A 250 -19.09 8.12 9.88
CA SER A 250 -19.11 9.03 11.04
C SER A 250 -18.10 8.66 12.13
N ASP A 251 -17.45 7.50 12.00
CA ASP A 251 -16.41 7.04 12.92
C ASP A 251 -15.08 7.69 12.56
N SER A 252 -14.47 8.36 13.54
CA SER A 252 -13.12 8.92 13.43
C SER A 252 -12.29 8.42 14.59
N ARG A 253 -11.05 8.04 14.28
CA ARG A 253 -10.12 7.45 15.24
C ARG A 253 -8.90 8.33 15.34
N SER A 254 -8.42 8.53 16.56
CA SER A 254 -7.38 9.51 16.81
C SER A 254 -6.40 9.08 17.90
N LYS A 255 -5.26 9.75 17.91
CA LYS A 255 -4.27 9.65 18.97
C LYS A 255 -3.79 11.03 19.37
N LEU A 256 -3.61 11.23 20.67
CA LEU A 256 -2.91 12.38 21.20
C LEU A 256 -1.40 12.15 21.16
N VAL A 257 -0.65 13.08 20.59
CA VAL A 257 0.81 13.02 20.50
C VAL A 257 1.45 14.34 20.90
N SER A 258 2.58 14.25 21.60
CA SER A 258 3.42 15.40 21.89
C SER A 258 4.58 15.44 20.91
N VAL A 259 4.62 16.46 20.07
CA VAL A 259 5.69 16.67 19.11
C VAL A 259 6.82 17.46 19.80
N PRO A 260 8.09 17.00 19.73
CA PRO A 260 9.20 17.73 20.31
C PRO A 260 9.29 19.16 19.77
N SER A 261 9.51 20.14 20.64
CA SER A 261 9.57 21.53 20.22
C SER A 261 10.71 21.85 19.24
N SER A 262 11.71 20.97 19.10
CA SER A 262 12.82 21.10 18.14
C SER A 262 12.48 20.56 16.74
N THR A 263 11.28 20.05 16.48
CA THR A 263 10.91 19.50 15.17
C THR A 263 10.85 20.59 14.10
N TYR A 264 11.61 20.43 13.01
CA TYR A 264 11.61 21.35 11.87
C TYR A 264 10.90 20.82 10.61
N ARG A 265 10.62 19.52 10.54
CA ARG A 265 9.83 18.87 9.47
C ARG A 265 8.98 17.76 10.07
N ALA A 266 7.75 17.58 9.58
CA ALA A 266 6.88 16.48 10.00
C ALA A 266 6.09 15.90 8.82
N VAL A 267 6.12 14.58 8.65
CA VAL A 267 5.38 13.85 7.61
C VAL A 267 4.61 12.70 8.25
N LEU A 268 3.35 12.53 7.91
CA LEU A 268 2.52 11.42 8.37
C LEU A 268 2.39 10.37 7.26
N GLU A 269 2.90 9.16 7.49
CA GLU A 269 2.74 8.00 6.60
C GLU A 269 1.52 7.19 7.05
N VAL A 270 0.47 7.13 6.25
CA VAL A 270 -0.80 6.47 6.58
C VAL A 270 -0.89 5.08 5.93
N PHE A 271 -1.28 4.09 6.72
CA PHE A 271 -1.58 2.73 6.28
C PHE A 271 -3.10 2.53 6.28
N VAL A 272 -3.66 1.95 5.22
CA VAL A 272 -5.10 1.69 5.11
C VAL A 272 -5.41 0.39 4.40
N SER A 273 -6.40 -0.36 4.89
CA SER A 273 -6.96 -1.52 4.19
C SER A 273 -8.49 -1.64 4.42
N PRO A 274 -9.28 -1.85 3.35
CA PRO A 274 -10.72 -2.04 3.45
C PRO A 274 -11.10 -3.51 3.63
N HIS A 275 -12.13 -3.82 4.44
CA HIS A 275 -12.58 -5.18 4.73
C HIS A 275 -14.10 -5.28 4.74
N SER A 276 -14.62 -6.51 4.84
CA SER A 276 -16.04 -6.79 4.97
C SER A 276 -16.86 -6.21 3.79
N ASN A 277 -17.84 -5.35 4.02
CA ASN A 277 -18.67 -4.80 2.94
C ASN A 277 -17.94 -3.78 2.05
N ASP A 278 -16.79 -3.29 2.49
CA ASP A 278 -15.95 -2.37 1.72
C ASP A 278 -14.72 -3.02 1.10
N GLU A 279 -14.52 -4.33 1.28
CA GLU A 279 -13.45 -5.10 0.64
C GLU A 279 -13.37 -4.83 -0.88
N PHE A 280 -14.54 -4.63 -1.52
CA PHE A 280 -14.70 -4.33 -2.94
C PHE A 280 -15.30 -2.94 -3.19
N TRP A 281 -15.05 -1.95 -2.32
CA TRP A 281 -15.70 -0.63 -2.31
C TRP A 281 -15.74 0.04 -3.68
N TYR A 282 -14.70 -0.15 -4.52
CA TYR A 282 -14.57 0.38 -5.87
C TYR A 282 -15.63 -0.15 -6.85
N SER A 283 -16.43 -1.12 -6.43
CA SER A 283 -17.47 -1.78 -7.22
C SER A 283 -18.86 -1.70 -6.57
N ASN A 284 -18.98 -1.03 -5.43
CA ASN A 284 -20.23 -0.99 -4.67
C ASN A 284 -21.30 -0.14 -5.38
N PRO A 285 -22.57 -0.61 -5.44
CA PRO A 285 -23.70 0.22 -5.84
C PRO A 285 -24.06 1.27 -4.78
N PRO A 286 -24.84 2.32 -5.14
CA PRO A 286 -25.43 3.21 -4.14
C PRO A 286 -26.58 2.53 -3.39
N ASP A 287 -26.84 2.95 -2.15
CA ASP A 287 -27.91 2.39 -1.31
C ASP A 287 -29.30 2.48 -1.95
N ILE A 288 -29.54 3.49 -2.81
CA ILE A 288 -30.81 3.62 -3.52
C ILE A 288 -31.07 2.40 -4.41
N TYR A 289 -30.05 1.88 -5.10
CA TYR A 289 -30.17 0.70 -5.94
C TYR A 289 -30.45 -0.56 -5.12
N ILE A 290 -29.78 -0.69 -3.97
CA ILE A 290 -30.00 -1.78 -3.01
C ILE A 290 -31.46 -1.78 -2.54
N ARG A 291 -31.96 -0.62 -2.09
CA ARG A 291 -33.33 -0.48 -1.58
C ARG A 291 -34.38 -0.69 -2.67
N GLU A 292 -34.21 -0.10 -3.85
CA GLU A 292 -35.17 -0.22 -4.95
C GLU A 292 -35.34 -1.66 -5.43
N ASN A 293 -34.30 -2.48 -5.30
CA ASN A 293 -34.30 -3.88 -5.72
C ASN A 293 -34.42 -4.89 -4.57
N ASN A 294 -34.60 -4.42 -3.32
CA ASN A 294 -34.66 -5.28 -2.12
C ASN A 294 -33.46 -6.25 -2.02
N LEU A 295 -32.24 -5.79 -2.35
CA LEU A 295 -31.04 -6.62 -2.21
C LEU A 295 -30.68 -6.74 -0.72
N THR A 296 -30.15 -7.90 -0.32
CA THR A 296 -29.75 -8.21 1.07
C THR A 296 -28.35 -7.71 1.44
N THR A 297 -27.63 -7.16 0.47
CA THR A 297 -26.23 -6.78 0.60
C THR A 297 -26.02 -5.56 1.50
N GLY A 298 -24.93 -5.58 2.27
CA GLY A 298 -24.44 -4.40 3.01
C GLY A 298 -23.51 -3.52 2.17
N ARG A 299 -23.22 -3.88 0.92
CA ARG A 299 -22.24 -3.25 0.03
C ARG A 299 -22.77 -1.98 -0.64
N GLY A 300 -23.04 -0.97 0.17
CA GLY A 300 -23.63 0.31 -0.25
C GLY A 300 -22.64 1.45 -0.48
N ASN A 301 -23.13 2.68 -0.27
CA ASN A 301 -22.40 3.95 -0.35
C ASN A 301 -21.75 4.29 -1.70
N ALA A 302 -22.02 3.51 -2.75
CA ALA A 302 -21.45 3.68 -4.08
C ALA A 302 -19.90 3.59 -4.12
N ALA A 303 -19.33 3.60 -5.32
CA ALA A 303 -17.90 3.37 -5.52
C ALA A 303 -17.01 4.62 -5.38
N TYR A 304 -16.97 5.20 -4.18
CA TYR A 304 -16.02 6.27 -3.81
C TYR A 304 -15.71 6.25 -2.31
N ARG A 305 -14.44 6.32 -1.94
CA ARG A 305 -13.95 6.42 -0.56
C ARG A 305 -12.80 7.42 -0.52
N GLU A 306 -12.70 8.20 0.55
CA GLU A 306 -11.62 9.17 0.75
C GLU A 306 -11.16 9.09 2.21
N VAL A 307 -9.89 8.78 2.43
CA VAL A 307 -9.29 8.84 3.76
C VAL A 307 -8.93 10.29 4.05
N VAL A 308 -9.30 10.78 5.22
CA VAL A 308 -9.08 12.16 5.65
C VAL A 308 -8.23 12.18 6.91
N VAL A 309 -7.17 13.00 6.88
CA VAL A 309 -6.28 13.29 8.00
C VAL A 309 -6.63 14.66 8.58
N SER A 310 -6.71 14.75 9.90
CA SER A 310 -6.86 16.03 10.61
C SER A 310 -5.92 16.16 11.80
N VAL A 311 -5.51 17.39 12.07
CA VAL A 311 -4.67 17.81 13.21
C VAL A 311 -5.48 18.79 14.05
N ASP A 312 -5.78 18.48 15.31
CA ASP A 312 -6.65 19.29 16.19
C ASP A 312 -7.95 19.73 15.49
N HIS A 313 -8.63 18.78 14.86
CA HIS A 313 -9.84 18.98 14.04
C HIS A 313 -9.66 19.85 12.78
N HIS A 314 -8.45 20.27 12.44
CA HIS A 314 -8.13 20.95 11.18
C HIS A 314 -7.81 19.90 10.11
N PHE A 315 -8.51 19.93 8.98
CA PHE A 315 -8.18 19.13 7.80
C PHE A 315 -6.72 19.40 7.38
N ALA A 316 -5.92 18.34 7.29
CA ALA A 316 -4.49 18.39 6.98
C ALA A 316 -4.15 17.68 5.65
N GLY A 317 -4.99 16.76 5.18
CA GLY A 317 -4.80 16.08 3.91
C GLY A 317 -5.85 15.00 3.67
N SER A 318 -5.88 14.48 2.45
CA SER A 318 -6.77 13.38 2.06
C SER A 318 -6.31 12.69 0.79
N PHE A 319 -6.70 11.43 0.63
CA PHE A 319 -6.42 10.65 -0.58
C PHE A 319 -7.54 9.62 -0.82
N VAL A 320 -7.70 9.18 -2.07
CA VAL A 320 -8.49 7.99 -2.40
C VAL A 320 -7.57 6.78 -2.27
N PRO A 321 -7.92 5.76 -1.47
CA PRO A 321 -7.12 4.54 -1.40
C PRO A 321 -7.01 3.85 -2.76
N PHE A 322 -5.83 3.32 -3.07
CA PHE A 322 -5.63 2.37 -4.16
C PHE A 322 -6.54 1.15 -3.96
N PRO A 323 -7.26 0.68 -4.99
CA PRO A 323 -8.18 -0.44 -4.88
C PRO A 323 -7.42 -1.77 -4.86
N VAL A 324 -6.85 -2.11 -3.70
CA VAL A 324 -6.19 -3.41 -3.48
C VAL A 324 -7.22 -4.53 -3.65
N ILE A 325 -6.88 -5.52 -4.48
CA ILE A 325 -7.70 -6.71 -4.70
C ILE A 325 -7.07 -7.86 -3.92
N TYR A 326 -7.77 -8.41 -2.93
CA TYR A 326 -7.25 -9.55 -2.16
C TYR A 326 -7.25 -10.84 -2.98
N THR A 327 -6.43 -11.82 -2.58
CA THR A 327 -6.20 -13.04 -3.37
C THR A 327 -7.40 -13.99 -3.44
N GLY A 328 -8.48 -13.72 -2.70
CA GLY A 328 -9.78 -14.40 -2.83
C GLY A 328 -10.81 -13.62 -3.67
N GLY A 329 -10.45 -12.41 -4.10
CA GLY A 329 -11.38 -11.43 -4.67
C GLY A 329 -11.59 -11.55 -6.17
N ILE A 330 -12.80 -11.19 -6.63
CA ILE A 330 -13.24 -11.21 -8.04
C ILE A 330 -13.22 -12.63 -8.60
N ASN A 331 -12.07 -13.14 -9.02
CA ASN A 331 -11.85 -14.52 -9.44
C ASN A 331 -10.53 -14.99 -8.81
N PRO A 332 -10.55 -15.90 -7.81
CA PRO A 332 -9.34 -16.30 -7.10
C PRO A 332 -8.31 -16.98 -8.00
N LEU A 333 -8.72 -17.52 -9.16
CA LEU A 333 -7.81 -18.11 -10.14
C LEU A 333 -6.91 -17.06 -10.83
N PHE A 334 -7.26 -15.77 -10.79
CA PHE A 334 -6.38 -14.70 -11.28
C PHE A 334 -5.10 -14.59 -10.47
N TRP A 335 -5.15 -15.01 -9.20
CA TRP A 335 -4.11 -14.75 -8.22
C TRP A 335 -3.19 -15.94 -7.98
N GLN A 336 -3.19 -16.90 -8.91
CA GLN A 336 -2.41 -18.13 -8.84
C GLN A 336 -1.44 -18.21 -10.04
N PRO A 337 -0.11 -18.20 -9.85
CA PRO A 337 0.63 -18.03 -8.59
C PRO A 337 1.03 -16.56 -8.31
N MET A 338 0.48 -15.56 -9.00
CA MET A 338 0.90 -14.16 -8.82
C MET A 338 -0.19 -13.36 -8.11
N ALA A 339 0.15 -12.65 -7.03
CA ALA A 339 -0.82 -11.82 -6.31
C ALA A 339 -1.25 -10.58 -7.12
N ALA A 340 -2.35 -9.95 -6.72
CA ALA A 340 -2.75 -8.66 -7.29
C ALA A 340 -1.79 -7.53 -6.89
N LEU A 341 -1.77 -6.45 -7.67
CA LEU A 341 -1.00 -5.24 -7.34
C LEU A 341 -1.31 -4.76 -5.91
N GLY A 342 -0.26 -4.56 -5.11
CA GLY A 342 -0.37 -4.08 -3.72
C GLY A 342 -0.95 -5.09 -2.71
N ALA A 343 -1.31 -6.31 -3.10
CA ALA A 343 -1.88 -7.29 -2.17
C ALA A 343 -0.85 -7.76 -1.12
N PHE A 344 0.36 -8.05 -1.57
CA PHE A 344 1.44 -8.51 -0.69
C PHE A 344 2.17 -7.38 0.04
N ASN A 345 2.21 -6.17 -0.52
CA ASN A 345 2.72 -4.98 0.11
C ASN A 345 1.74 -3.82 -0.13
N LEU A 346 0.82 -3.59 0.82
CA LEU A 346 -0.22 -2.58 0.61
C LEU A 346 0.39 -1.17 0.56
N PRO A 347 -0.13 -0.28 -0.32
CA PRO A 347 0.37 1.09 -0.43
C PRO A 347 0.22 1.88 0.88
N THR A 348 1.15 2.83 1.06
CA THR A 348 1.11 3.85 2.12
C THR A 348 1.00 5.23 1.50
N TYR A 349 0.55 6.22 2.28
CA TYR A 349 0.24 7.56 1.79
C TYR A 349 0.85 8.61 2.70
N ASP A 350 1.69 9.47 2.13
CA ASP A 350 2.35 10.55 2.87
C ASP A 350 1.47 11.81 2.89
N VAL A 351 1.33 12.42 4.08
CA VAL A 351 0.71 13.73 4.30
C VAL A 351 1.74 14.65 4.95
N GLU A 352 2.13 15.71 4.24
CA GLU A 352 3.13 16.68 4.68
C GLU A 352 2.53 17.63 5.72
N LEU A 353 2.94 17.46 6.99
CA LEU A 353 2.44 18.21 8.14
C LEU A 353 3.34 19.38 8.53
N THR A 354 4.47 19.59 7.86
CA THR A 354 5.39 20.72 8.13
C THR A 354 4.70 22.09 8.20
N PRO A 355 3.72 22.43 7.33
CA PRO A 355 2.97 23.69 7.47
C PRO A 355 2.23 23.87 8.81
N PHE A 356 1.91 22.77 9.50
CA PHE A 356 1.16 22.76 10.76
C PHE A 356 2.07 22.77 11.99
N LEU A 357 3.41 22.81 11.83
CA LEU A 357 4.33 22.80 12.96
C LEU A 357 4.12 23.98 13.93
N GLY A 358 3.62 25.12 13.43
CA GLY A 358 3.24 26.26 14.28
C GLY A 358 2.12 25.95 15.30
N LEU A 359 1.34 24.89 15.06
CA LEU A 359 0.39 24.35 16.04
C LEU A 359 1.05 23.27 16.91
N LEU A 360 1.82 22.37 16.29
CA LEU A 360 2.28 21.13 16.89
C LEU A 360 3.46 21.25 17.88
N VAL A 361 4.33 22.26 17.72
CA VAL A 361 5.59 22.36 18.49
C VAL A 361 5.47 23.16 19.80
N ASP A 362 4.24 23.35 20.30
CA ASP A 362 3.93 24.19 21.47
C ASP A 362 4.17 23.51 22.83
N GLY A 363 4.65 22.25 22.81
CA GLY A 363 4.93 21.44 23.99
C GLY A 363 3.71 20.76 24.61
N LYS A 364 2.52 20.86 24.00
CA LYS A 364 1.30 20.17 24.43
C LYS A 364 1.08 18.89 23.61
N ALA A 365 0.03 18.15 23.98
CA ALA A 365 -0.45 17.02 23.19
C ALA A 365 -1.47 17.52 22.16
N HIS A 366 -1.32 17.06 20.92
CA HIS A 366 -2.17 17.39 19.78
C HIS A 366 -2.85 16.13 19.26
N GLU A 367 -4.08 16.29 18.77
CA GLU A 367 -4.84 15.18 18.20
C GLU A 367 -4.51 15.01 16.72
N ILE A 368 -4.09 13.80 16.33
CA ILE A 368 -4.06 13.36 14.94
C ILE A 368 -5.19 12.37 14.75
N ALA A 369 -6.13 12.68 13.85
CA ALA A 369 -7.31 11.86 13.60
C ALA A 369 -7.43 11.43 12.13
N LEU A 370 -7.89 10.18 11.95
CA LEU A 370 -8.16 9.52 10.69
C LEU A 370 -9.67 9.23 10.57
N SER A 371 -10.22 9.35 9.37
CA SER A 371 -11.60 8.99 9.04
C SER A 371 -11.71 8.54 7.58
N VAL A 372 -12.80 7.85 7.23
CA VAL A 372 -13.07 7.41 5.85
C VAL A 372 -14.42 7.95 5.38
N VAL A 373 -14.40 8.88 4.43
CA VAL A 373 -15.60 9.41 3.78
C VAL A 373 -16.32 8.30 3.03
N ASP A 374 -17.64 8.22 3.20
CA ASP A 374 -18.51 7.19 2.64
C ASP A 374 -18.12 5.74 3.02
N GLY A 375 -17.24 5.55 4.01
CA GLY A 375 -16.81 4.23 4.50
C GLY A 375 -17.95 3.41 5.13
N ILE A 376 -17.90 2.10 4.91
CA ILE A 376 -18.68 1.06 5.58
C ILE A 376 -17.72 0.19 6.37
N ALA A 377 -18.15 -0.40 7.48
CA ALA A 377 -17.35 -1.34 8.24
C ALA A 377 -16.77 -2.45 7.34
N GLU A 378 -15.49 -2.80 7.43
CA GLU A 378 -14.47 -2.36 8.40
C GLU A 378 -13.24 -1.80 7.68
N TRP A 379 -12.74 -0.63 8.11
CA TRP A 379 -11.48 -0.07 7.62
C TRP A 379 -10.42 -0.13 8.70
N LEU A 380 -9.29 -0.77 8.40
CA LEU A 380 -8.12 -0.79 9.27
C LEU A 380 -7.21 0.37 8.88
N VAL A 381 -6.95 1.28 9.83
CA VAL A 381 -6.11 2.46 9.60
C VAL A 381 -5.17 2.74 10.76
N ASP A 382 -3.96 3.21 10.46
CA ASP A 382 -3.02 3.80 11.41
C ASP A 382 -1.98 4.59 10.62
N ALA A 383 -1.05 5.22 11.33
CA ALA A 383 0.00 5.97 10.69
C ALA A 383 1.30 6.01 11.52
N ASN A 384 2.39 6.38 10.85
CA ASN A 384 3.67 6.72 11.46
C ASN A 384 3.93 8.22 11.27
N LEU A 385 4.12 8.95 12.38
CA LEU A 385 4.49 10.36 12.34
C LEU A 385 6.01 10.49 12.34
N HIS A 386 6.59 10.78 11.18
CA HIS A 386 8.02 11.00 10.94
C HIS A 386 8.40 12.44 11.27
N LEU A 387 9.38 12.63 12.16
CA LEU A 387 9.80 13.93 12.70
C LEU A 387 11.30 14.15 12.52
N TRP A 388 11.68 15.29 11.93
CA TRP A 388 13.08 15.72 11.84
C TRP A 388 13.34 16.80 12.88
N LEU A 389 14.40 16.63 13.66
CA LEU A 389 14.71 17.44 14.84
C LEU A 389 15.93 18.32 14.61
N ASP A 390 15.86 19.57 15.07
CA ASP A 390 16.99 20.48 15.05
C ASP A 390 18.04 20.02 16.06
N PRO A 391 19.27 19.66 15.63
CA PRO A 391 20.30 19.17 16.53
C PRO A 391 20.96 20.30 17.34
N ALA A 392 20.84 21.55 16.91
CA ALA A 392 21.48 22.71 17.52
C ALA A 392 20.53 23.57 18.37
N SER A 393 19.22 23.31 18.31
CA SER A 393 18.22 24.01 19.10
C SER A 393 17.25 23.07 19.81
N SER A 394 16.96 23.34 21.08
CA SER A 394 15.93 22.62 21.84
C SER A 394 14.51 23.02 21.47
N SER A 395 14.33 24.10 20.70
CA SER A 395 13.04 24.54 20.19
C SER A 395 13.16 25.31 18.88
N VAL A 396 12.16 25.20 18.02
CA VAL A 396 12.01 26.02 16.81
C VAL A 396 10.89 27.05 17.02
N SER A 397 10.88 28.10 16.20
CA SER A 397 9.70 28.97 16.08
C SER A 397 8.99 28.63 14.77
N ALA A 398 7.68 28.44 14.80
CA ALA A 398 6.90 28.13 13.61
C ALA A 398 5.53 28.80 13.65
N ALA A 399 4.95 29.04 12.48
CA ALA A 399 3.55 29.47 12.37
C ALA A 399 2.92 28.95 11.08
N LEU A 400 1.61 28.67 11.15
CA LEU A 400 0.78 28.44 9.98
C LEU A 400 0.47 29.80 9.32
N ASP A 401 0.82 29.96 8.05
CA ASP A 401 0.63 31.20 7.29
C ASP A 401 -0.68 31.16 6.47
N ARG A 402 -0.81 30.15 5.60
CA ARG A 402 -1.99 29.97 4.74
C ARG A 402 -2.67 28.65 5.05
N TYR A 403 -3.97 28.73 5.30
CA TYR A 403 -4.82 27.57 5.52
C TYR A 403 -6.07 27.64 4.64
N ARG A 404 -6.12 26.82 3.58
CA ARG A 404 -7.29 26.72 2.71
C ARG A 404 -7.85 25.31 2.74
N THR A 405 -9.02 25.16 3.37
CA THR A 405 -9.79 23.91 3.45
C THR A 405 -10.86 23.85 2.37
N PRO A 406 -10.56 23.29 1.18
CA PRO A 406 -11.60 23.07 0.19
C PRO A 406 -12.64 22.07 0.71
N ARG A 407 -13.92 22.33 0.44
CA ARG A 407 -14.93 21.26 0.49
C ARG A 407 -14.71 20.32 -0.68
N LEU A 408 -14.98 19.02 -0.47
CA LEU A 408 -15.07 18.04 -1.56
C LEU A 408 -16.12 18.50 -2.57
N SER A 409 -15.73 18.64 -3.84
CA SER A 409 -16.67 18.82 -4.94
C SER A 409 -17.01 17.44 -5.51
N ILE A 410 -18.22 16.96 -5.26
CA ILE A 410 -18.64 15.63 -5.69
C ILE A 410 -19.98 15.68 -6.44
N THR A 411 -20.01 15.08 -7.62
CA THR A 411 -21.21 14.92 -8.45
C THR A 411 -21.54 13.45 -8.58
N ARG A 412 -22.78 13.08 -8.26
CA ARG A 412 -23.31 11.72 -8.39
C ARG A 412 -24.45 11.72 -9.41
N ARG A 413 -24.41 10.78 -10.36
CA ARG A 413 -25.45 10.59 -11.38
C ARG A 413 -25.83 9.12 -11.40
N TYR A 414 -27.06 8.83 -11.02
CA TYR A 414 -27.59 7.48 -10.91
C TYR A 414 -28.78 7.33 -11.86
N SER A 415 -28.82 6.22 -12.57
CA SER A 415 -29.95 5.80 -13.41
C SER A 415 -30.25 4.36 -13.07
N THR A 416 -31.49 4.05 -12.70
CA THR A 416 -31.91 2.70 -12.32
C THR A 416 -33.14 2.29 -13.13
N ARG A 417 -33.23 1.01 -13.44
CA ARG A 417 -34.39 0.35 -14.02
C ARG A 417 -34.37 -1.12 -13.58
N LEU A 418 -35.05 -1.41 -12.47
CA LEU A 418 -34.95 -2.72 -11.82
C LEU A 418 -33.46 -3.03 -11.54
N LEU A 419 -33.01 -4.24 -11.87
CA LEU A 419 -31.63 -4.71 -11.72
C LEU A 419 -30.66 -4.17 -12.79
N ASP A 420 -31.12 -3.33 -13.71
CA ASP A 420 -30.23 -2.56 -14.58
C ASP A 420 -29.97 -1.19 -13.95
N GLY A 421 -28.71 -0.75 -13.94
CA GLY A 421 -28.33 0.52 -13.34
C GLY A 421 -27.00 1.06 -13.85
N SER A 422 -26.83 2.37 -13.82
CA SER A 422 -25.56 3.05 -14.13
C SER A 422 -25.30 4.13 -13.08
N PHE A 423 -24.14 4.04 -12.44
CA PHE A 423 -23.76 4.86 -11.30
C PHE A 423 -22.44 5.57 -11.56
N LYS A 424 -22.51 6.88 -11.84
CA LYS A 424 -21.33 7.69 -12.13
C LYS A 424 -21.05 8.69 -11.03
N ILE A 425 -19.81 8.68 -10.53
CA ILE A 425 -19.28 9.63 -9.55
C ILE A 425 -18.12 10.41 -10.18
N ARG A 426 -18.09 11.71 -9.92
CA ARG A 426 -16.92 12.57 -10.18
C ARG A 426 -16.64 13.39 -8.93
N ALA A 427 -15.46 13.21 -8.36
CA ALA A 427 -14.99 13.88 -7.16
C ALA A 427 -13.74 14.69 -7.47
N LYS A 428 -13.62 15.87 -6.86
CA LYS A 428 -12.45 16.75 -6.97
C LYS A 428 -12.23 17.50 -5.66
N ARG A 429 -10.98 17.56 -5.21
CA ARG A 429 -10.54 18.38 -4.08
C ARG A 429 -9.21 19.06 -4.41
N LYS A 430 -9.04 20.33 -4.01
CA LYS A 430 -7.81 21.11 -4.18
C LYS A 430 -7.42 21.79 -2.86
N SER A 431 -6.47 21.27 -2.12
CA SER A 431 -6.01 21.84 -0.85
C SER A 431 -4.71 22.62 -1.00
N ARG A 432 -4.54 23.63 -0.16
CA ARG A 432 -3.31 24.42 -0.12
C ARG A 432 -3.02 24.86 1.31
N PHE A 433 -1.84 24.51 1.79
CA PHE A 433 -1.34 24.86 3.12
C PHE A 433 0.02 25.52 2.99
N SER A 434 0.30 26.51 3.83
CA SER A 434 1.63 27.09 3.95
C SER A 434 1.93 27.44 5.40
N GLY A 435 3.14 27.15 5.84
CA GLY A 435 3.64 27.52 7.16
C GLY A 435 5.15 27.68 7.13
N TRP A 436 5.67 28.48 8.04
CA TRP A 436 7.11 28.72 8.15
C TRP A 436 7.67 28.15 9.45
N VAL A 437 8.94 27.74 9.39
CA VAL A 437 9.71 27.20 10.49
C VAL A 437 11.08 27.87 10.50
N LYS A 438 11.42 28.46 11.65
CA LYS A 438 12.73 29.01 11.96
C LYS A 438 13.48 28.07 12.90
N SER A 439 14.52 27.45 12.36
CA SER A 439 15.44 26.53 13.04
C SER A 439 16.89 27.08 12.98
N SER A 440 17.85 26.31 13.47
CA SER A 440 19.28 26.58 13.31
C SER A 440 19.75 26.60 11.86
N PHE A 441 19.01 25.93 10.95
CA PHE A 441 19.28 25.91 9.51
C PHE A 441 18.77 27.15 8.77
N GLY A 442 18.03 28.03 9.46
CA GLY A 442 17.41 29.21 8.88
C GLY A 442 15.89 29.20 8.98
N ASN A 443 15.26 30.16 8.31
CA ASN A 443 13.81 30.29 8.23
C ASN A 443 13.31 29.84 6.85
N PHE A 444 12.51 28.79 6.83
CA PHE A 444 11.95 28.21 5.61
C PHE A 444 10.43 28.21 5.66
N THR A 445 9.81 28.49 4.53
CA THR A 445 8.37 28.37 4.32
C THR A 445 8.10 27.14 3.45
N THR A 446 7.31 26.20 3.95
CA THR A 446 6.84 25.04 3.21
C THR A 446 5.42 25.31 2.73
N GLU A 447 5.19 25.14 1.44
CA GLU A 447 3.89 25.21 0.79
C GLU A 447 3.54 23.84 0.22
N VAL A 448 2.34 23.36 0.52
CA VAL A 448 1.81 22.08 0.05
C VAL A 448 0.54 22.35 -0.74
N GLU A 449 0.54 22.01 -2.02
CA GLU A 449 -0.64 22.02 -2.88
C GLU A 449 -0.97 20.59 -3.28
N THR A 450 -2.25 20.19 -3.15
CA THR A 450 -2.70 18.86 -3.54
C THR A 450 -3.96 18.96 -4.38
N GLU A 451 -3.98 18.34 -5.54
CA GLU A 451 -5.16 18.17 -6.38
C GLU A 451 -5.52 16.68 -6.50
N LEU A 452 -6.66 16.32 -5.94
CA LEU A 452 -7.26 15.00 -6.05
C LEU A 452 -8.41 15.05 -7.06
N LYS A 453 -8.42 14.13 -8.03
CA LYS A 453 -9.52 13.88 -8.96
C LYS A 453 -9.84 12.39 -8.95
N ALA A 454 -11.12 12.05 -8.83
CA ALA A 454 -11.55 10.66 -8.95
C ALA A 454 -12.84 10.57 -9.78
N THR A 455 -12.88 9.57 -10.66
CA THR A 455 -14.07 9.21 -11.42
C THR A 455 -14.36 7.73 -11.23
N SER A 456 -15.61 7.40 -10.98
CA SER A 456 -16.05 6.03 -10.80
C SER A 456 -17.34 5.80 -11.58
N VAL A 457 -17.43 4.64 -12.24
CA VAL A 457 -18.59 4.17 -12.98
C VAL A 457 -18.83 2.72 -12.61
N VAL A 458 -19.99 2.41 -12.05
CA VAL A 458 -20.47 1.05 -11.82
C VAL A 458 -21.75 0.85 -12.60
N GLU A 459 -21.81 -0.16 -13.46
CA GLU A 459 -22.97 -0.44 -14.30
C GLU A 459 -23.40 -1.89 -14.15
N PHE A 460 -24.71 -2.09 -13.99
CA PHE A 460 -25.37 -3.38 -14.02
C PHE A 460 -26.26 -3.43 -15.26
N THR A 461 -26.13 -4.49 -16.06
CA THR A 461 -26.93 -4.69 -17.26
C THR A 461 -27.42 -6.13 -17.36
N HIS A 462 -28.32 -6.41 -18.32
CA HIS A 462 -28.90 -7.72 -18.54
C HIS A 462 -29.60 -8.31 -17.31
N GLN A 463 -30.32 -7.45 -16.59
CA GLN A 463 -31.00 -7.74 -15.32
C GLN A 463 -30.02 -8.11 -14.22
N GLY A 464 -28.95 -7.32 -14.08
CA GLY A 464 -27.93 -7.48 -13.04
C GLY A 464 -26.87 -8.56 -13.33
N ARG A 465 -26.99 -9.31 -14.42
CA ARG A 465 -26.06 -10.41 -14.75
C ARG A 465 -24.68 -9.94 -15.18
N ASN A 466 -24.60 -8.74 -15.73
CA ASN A 466 -23.35 -8.16 -16.17
C ASN A 466 -23.01 -6.98 -15.27
N LYS A 467 -21.79 -6.93 -14.74
CA LYS A 467 -21.25 -5.83 -13.93
C LYS A 467 -20.03 -5.24 -14.64
N THR A 468 -20.03 -3.93 -14.86
CA THR A 468 -18.87 -3.21 -15.37
C THR A 468 -18.45 -2.14 -14.37
N VAL A 469 -17.17 -2.08 -14.06
CA VAL A 469 -16.57 -1.09 -13.17
C VAL A 469 -15.47 -0.36 -13.91
N ARG A 470 -15.47 0.97 -13.80
CA ARG A 470 -14.37 1.83 -14.23
C ARG A 470 -14.06 2.82 -13.11
N LEU A 471 -12.89 2.72 -12.51
CA LEU A 471 -12.38 3.69 -11.55
C LEU A 471 -11.13 4.32 -12.14
N GLN A 472 -10.98 5.63 -11.95
CA GLN A 472 -9.75 6.35 -12.23
C GLN A 472 -9.60 7.40 -11.15
N ALA A 473 -8.51 7.29 -10.38
CA ALA A 473 -8.10 8.32 -9.46
C ALA A 473 -6.73 8.86 -9.86
N GLU A 474 -6.55 10.16 -9.66
CA GLU A 474 -5.36 10.95 -9.95
C GLU A 474 -5.14 11.87 -8.76
N GLN A 475 -3.93 11.86 -8.22
CA GLN A 475 -3.51 12.77 -7.16
C GLN A 475 -2.18 13.40 -7.53
N GLU A 476 -2.18 14.73 -7.60
CA GLU A 476 -1.01 15.56 -7.80
C GLU A 476 -0.70 16.26 -6.46
N THR A 477 0.52 16.11 -5.96
CA THR A 477 1.01 16.81 -4.77
C THR A 477 2.27 17.57 -5.14
N GLU A 478 2.30 18.87 -4.84
CA GLU A 478 3.47 19.73 -4.97
C GLU A 478 3.83 20.26 -3.57
N ILE A 479 5.07 20.01 -3.15
CA ILE A 479 5.66 20.54 -1.93
C ILE A 479 6.79 21.48 -2.34
N THR A 480 6.65 22.76 -2.06
CA THR A 480 7.68 23.76 -2.33
C THR A 480 8.23 24.31 -1.03
N VAL A 481 9.56 24.37 -0.92
CA VAL A 481 10.25 24.99 0.22
C VAL A 481 10.98 26.23 -0.24
N ARG A 482 10.70 27.36 0.41
CA ARG A 482 11.31 28.67 0.11
C ARG A 482 12.07 29.19 1.31
N SER A 483 13.20 29.84 1.07
CA SER A 483 13.84 30.67 2.09
C SER A 483 12.94 31.86 2.41
N SER A 484 12.52 32.00 3.67
CA SER A 484 11.66 33.10 4.10
C SER A 484 12.38 34.47 4.03
N GLU A 485 13.71 34.46 3.97
CA GLU A 485 14.54 35.67 3.90
C GLU A 485 14.66 36.20 2.46
N THR A 486 14.81 35.31 1.48
CA THR A 486 15.04 35.69 0.08
C THR A 486 13.83 35.49 -0.82
N GLY A 487 12.83 34.71 -0.38
CA GLY A 487 11.71 34.24 -1.19
C GLY A 487 12.08 33.20 -2.24
N LYS A 488 13.36 32.83 -2.34
CA LYS A 488 13.87 31.87 -3.33
C LYS A 488 13.43 30.45 -2.98
N GLU A 489 13.09 29.69 -4.01
CA GLU A 489 12.87 28.25 -3.92
C GLU A 489 14.19 27.52 -3.68
N VAL A 490 14.23 26.70 -2.62
CA VAL A 490 15.43 25.97 -2.19
C VAL A 490 15.23 24.46 -2.22
N GLY A 491 13.98 24.02 -2.37
CA GLY A 491 13.65 22.62 -2.64
C GLY A 491 12.21 22.47 -3.10
N LYS A 492 11.98 21.41 -3.87
CA LYS A 492 10.68 21.10 -4.43
C LYS A 492 10.52 19.59 -4.60
N VAL A 493 9.34 19.08 -4.27
CA VAL A 493 8.94 17.69 -4.51
C VAL A 493 7.58 17.70 -5.19
N GLU A 494 7.50 17.09 -6.36
CA GLU A 494 6.26 16.87 -7.10
C GLU A 494 6.00 15.37 -7.18
N THR A 495 4.77 14.96 -6.91
CA THR A 495 4.34 13.56 -7.06
C THR A 495 3.01 13.52 -7.78
N GLU A 496 2.94 12.74 -8.85
CA GLU A 496 1.70 12.43 -9.56
C GLU A 496 1.44 10.93 -9.48
N ALA A 497 0.32 10.54 -8.86
CA ALA A 497 -0.11 9.16 -8.76
C ALA A 497 -1.43 8.96 -9.52
N LYS A 498 -1.48 7.94 -10.38
CA LYS A 498 -2.64 7.55 -11.19
C LYS A 498 -2.88 6.05 -11.06
N PHE A 499 -4.11 5.64 -10.81
CA PHE A 499 -4.45 4.22 -10.74
C PHE A 499 -5.83 3.92 -11.34
N PRO A 500 -5.90 3.65 -12.66
CA PRO A 500 -7.12 3.21 -13.30
C PRO A 500 -7.38 1.71 -13.04
N LEU A 501 -8.65 1.38 -12.86
CA LEU A 501 -9.16 0.02 -12.70
C LEU A 501 -10.35 -0.16 -13.65
N TRP A 502 -10.28 -1.21 -14.46
CA TRP A 502 -11.37 -1.66 -15.32
C TRP A 502 -11.70 -3.12 -15.00
N LEU A 503 -12.96 -3.41 -14.74
CA LEU A 503 -13.45 -4.76 -14.46
C LEU A 503 -14.75 -4.98 -15.24
N GLU A 504 -14.85 -6.13 -15.89
CA GLU A 504 -16.07 -6.64 -16.48
C GLU A 504 -16.34 -8.04 -15.93
N MET A 505 -17.55 -8.28 -15.48
CA MET A 505 -18.01 -9.58 -15.02
C MET A 505 -19.34 -9.94 -15.67
N VAL A 506 -19.47 -11.19 -16.09
CA VAL A 506 -20.68 -11.75 -16.70
C VAL A 506 -21.00 -13.06 -16.00
N THR A 507 -22.21 -13.17 -15.48
CA THR A 507 -22.70 -14.38 -14.81
C THR A 507 -23.82 -15.05 -15.60
N GLU A 508 -23.66 -16.34 -15.84
CA GLU A 508 -24.59 -17.19 -16.59
C GLU A 508 -24.99 -18.42 -15.79
N ASP A 509 -26.18 -18.98 -16.06
CA ASP A 509 -26.61 -20.23 -15.43
C ASP A 509 -25.74 -21.41 -15.93
N GLY A 510 -25.15 -22.14 -15.00
CA GLY A 510 -24.34 -23.34 -15.27
C GLY A 510 -25.14 -24.64 -15.20
N GLY A 511 -26.41 -24.57 -14.77
CA GLY A 511 -27.26 -25.73 -14.51
C GLY A 511 -26.90 -26.46 -13.21
N ASN A 512 -27.77 -27.37 -12.74
CA ASN A 512 -27.55 -28.18 -11.53
C ASN A 512 -27.13 -27.38 -10.28
N GLY A 513 -27.70 -26.19 -10.09
CA GLY A 513 -27.39 -25.30 -8.96
C GLY A 513 -26.00 -24.66 -9.04
N THR A 514 -25.44 -24.53 -10.23
CA THR A 514 -24.14 -23.87 -10.48
C THR A 514 -24.32 -22.66 -11.40
N TYR A 515 -23.34 -21.77 -11.41
CA TYR A 515 -23.25 -20.66 -12.35
C TYR A 515 -21.85 -20.55 -12.93
N VAL A 516 -21.74 -20.00 -14.13
CA VAL A 516 -20.47 -19.65 -14.76
C VAL A 516 -20.28 -18.15 -14.63
N MET A 517 -19.17 -17.74 -14.03
CA MET A 517 -18.74 -16.35 -13.99
C MET A 517 -17.53 -16.17 -14.90
N ARG A 518 -17.60 -15.23 -15.84
CA ARG A 518 -16.49 -14.77 -16.66
C ARG A 518 -16.08 -13.39 -16.18
N ALA A 519 -14.78 -13.15 -16.07
CA ALA A 519 -14.26 -11.86 -15.66
C ALA A 519 -13.07 -11.44 -16.52
N ASN A 520 -12.99 -10.14 -16.80
CA ASN A 520 -11.83 -9.47 -17.38
C ASN A 520 -11.46 -8.28 -16.50
N LEU A 521 -10.17 -8.11 -16.25
CA LEU A 521 -9.62 -7.11 -15.34
C LEU A 521 -8.41 -6.44 -15.99
N THR A 522 -8.33 -5.12 -15.85
CA THR A 522 -7.09 -4.35 -16.04
C THR A 522 -6.94 -3.40 -14.87
N HIS A 523 -5.79 -3.42 -14.22
CA HIS A 523 -5.49 -2.59 -13.07
C HIS A 523 -4.07 -2.06 -13.20
N SER A 524 -3.83 -0.77 -12.98
CA SER A 524 -2.49 -0.22 -13.01
C SER A 524 -2.22 0.82 -11.94
N LEU A 525 -0.93 1.01 -11.66
CA LEU A 525 -0.39 2.03 -10.80
C LEU A 525 0.71 2.77 -11.57
N SER A 526 0.55 4.09 -11.72
CA SER A 526 1.57 4.98 -12.27
C SER A 526 1.92 6.01 -11.21
N VAL A 527 3.20 6.12 -10.85
CA VAL A 527 3.69 7.14 -9.92
C VAL A 527 4.90 7.82 -10.55
N GLU A 528 4.82 9.12 -10.74
CA GLU A 528 5.96 9.95 -11.15
C GLU A 528 6.33 10.85 -9.97
N THR A 529 7.62 10.97 -9.70
CA THR A 529 8.15 11.81 -8.61
C THR A 529 9.34 12.60 -9.11
N GLY A 530 9.25 13.92 -9.04
CA GLY A 530 10.36 14.84 -9.23
C GLY A 530 10.77 15.42 -7.87
N ALA A 531 12.05 15.45 -7.57
CA ALA A 531 12.56 16.05 -6.34
C ALA A 531 13.86 16.81 -6.62
N GLU A 532 13.90 18.06 -6.21
CA GLU A 532 15.06 18.93 -6.35
C GLU A 532 15.34 19.68 -5.04
N ALA A 533 16.62 19.92 -4.79
CA ALA A 533 17.10 20.71 -3.68
C ALA A 533 18.33 21.49 -4.10
N GLU A 534 18.28 22.81 -3.94
CA GLU A 534 19.32 23.71 -4.44
C GLU A 534 20.69 23.34 -3.86
N GLY A 535 21.65 23.03 -4.73
CA GLY A 535 23.01 22.67 -4.34
C GLY A 535 23.17 21.25 -3.79
N LEU A 536 22.11 20.45 -3.71
CA LEU A 536 22.15 19.06 -3.21
C LEU A 536 21.91 18.04 -4.32
N PHE A 537 20.73 18.05 -4.95
CA PHE A 537 20.39 17.08 -5.99
C PHE A 537 19.21 17.52 -6.85
N GLU A 538 19.07 16.86 -7.99
CA GLU A 538 17.88 16.82 -8.83
C GLU A 538 17.65 15.34 -9.20
N ARG A 539 16.45 14.83 -8.94
CA ARG A 539 16.11 13.40 -9.09
C ARG A 539 14.71 13.27 -9.66
N GLU A 540 14.57 12.34 -10.60
CA GLU A 540 13.28 11.87 -11.07
C GLU A 540 13.18 10.37 -10.82
N ALA A 541 11.99 9.91 -10.45
CA ALA A 541 11.63 8.50 -10.40
C ALA A 541 10.27 8.30 -11.08
N ARG A 542 10.12 7.19 -11.80
CA ARG A 542 8.87 6.82 -12.48
C ARG A 542 8.61 5.34 -12.26
N LEU A 543 7.39 5.02 -11.85
CA LEU A 543 6.84 3.69 -11.69
C LEU A 543 5.62 3.58 -12.60
N ALA A 544 5.56 2.50 -13.38
CA ALA A 544 4.37 2.08 -14.10
C ALA A 544 4.22 0.57 -13.97
N ASP A 545 3.18 0.12 -13.29
CA ASP A 545 2.87 -1.29 -13.09
C ASP A 545 1.45 -1.56 -13.61
N GLU A 546 1.29 -2.52 -14.51
CA GLU A 546 0.03 -2.87 -15.13
C GLU A 546 -0.20 -4.38 -15.03
N GLN A 547 -1.39 -4.76 -14.58
CA GLN A 547 -1.82 -6.14 -14.48
C GLN A 547 -3.12 -6.34 -15.26
N ALA A 548 -3.16 -7.35 -16.11
CA ALA A 548 -4.35 -7.75 -16.84
C ALA A 548 -4.68 -9.21 -16.53
N ALA A 549 -5.94 -9.51 -16.25
CA ALA A 549 -6.40 -10.86 -15.98
C ALA A 549 -7.69 -11.15 -16.74
N ALA A 550 -7.82 -12.37 -17.24
CA ALA A 550 -9.02 -12.84 -17.92
C ALA A 550 -9.24 -14.31 -17.61
N GLY A 551 -10.50 -14.69 -17.40
CA GLY A 551 -10.81 -16.08 -17.08
C GLY A 551 -12.27 -16.32 -16.80
N TRP A 552 -12.56 -17.58 -16.47
CA TRP A 552 -13.89 -18.03 -16.13
C TRP A 552 -13.82 -19.07 -15.01
N MET A 553 -14.91 -19.17 -14.25
CA MET A 553 -15.07 -20.16 -13.22
C MET A 553 -16.51 -20.68 -13.17
N LEU A 554 -16.65 -21.99 -13.01
CA LEU A 554 -17.89 -22.67 -12.67
C LEU A 554 -17.97 -22.75 -11.15
N VAL A 555 -19.02 -22.17 -10.58
CA VAL A 555 -19.16 -22.02 -9.13
C VAL A 555 -20.40 -22.75 -8.65
N ARG A 556 -20.27 -23.45 -7.52
CA ARG A 556 -21.39 -23.95 -6.73
C ARG A 556 -21.35 -23.24 -5.37
N ASP A 557 -22.42 -22.51 -5.06
CA ASP A 557 -22.48 -21.63 -3.89
C ASP A 557 -21.33 -20.61 -3.91
N HIS A 558 -20.27 -20.86 -3.13
CA HIS A 558 -19.04 -20.04 -3.04
C HIS A 558 -17.77 -20.82 -3.43
N ALA A 559 -17.91 -22.08 -3.85
CA ALA A 559 -16.78 -22.94 -4.22
C ALA A 559 -16.58 -22.97 -5.72
N VAL A 560 -15.36 -22.64 -6.17
CA VAL A 560 -14.95 -22.84 -7.56
C VAL A 560 -14.81 -24.33 -7.81
N VAL A 561 -15.58 -24.88 -8.74
CA VAL A 561 -15.56 -26.31 -9.08
C VAL A 561 -14.62 -26.57 -10.26
N ASN A 562 -14.56 -25.64 -11.20
CA ASN A 562 -13.69 -25.69 -12.36
C ASN A 562 -13.47 -24.27 -12.87
N GLY A 563 -12.41 -24.03 -13.62
CA GLY A 563 -12.15 -22.73 -14.21
C GLY A 563 -10.84 -22.70 -14.94
N SER A 564 -10.58 -21.56 -15.58
CA SER A 564 -9.31 -21.25 -16.22
C SER A 564 -9.09 -19.76 -16.17
N ALA A 565 -7.86 -19.35 -15.95
CA ALA A 565 -7.47 -17.96 -15.81
C ALA A 565 -6.05 -17.73 -16.31
N ALA A 566 -5.87 -16.58 -16.95
CA ALA A 566 -4.56 -16.06 -17.29
C ALA A 566 -4.40 -14.68 -16.67
N THR A 567 -3.20 -14.41 -16.14
CA THR A 567 -2.83 -13.10 -15.62
C THR A 567 -1.46 -12.71 -16.18
N THR A 568 -1.37 -11.49 -16.71
CA THR A 568 -0.12 -10.89 -17.15
C THR A 568 0.20 -9.67 -16.32
N GLN A 569 1.49 -9.38 -16.17
CA GLN A 569 1.98 -8.18 -15.51
C GLN A 569 3.10 -7.54 -16.33
N ALA A 570 3.09 -6.22 -16.40
CA ALA A 570 4.13 -5.41 -17.03
C ALA A 570 4.55 -4.30 -16.06
N TYR A 571 5.73 -4.46 -15.49
CA TYR A 571 6.36 -3.52 -14.57
C TYR A 571 7.43 -2.70 -15.27
N ARG A 572 7.47 -1.40 -14.99
CA ARG A 572 8.58 -0.51 -15.39
C ARG A 572 8.88 0.46 -14.25
N TYR A 573 10.15 0.55 -13.90
CA TYR A 573 10.67 1.55 -12.97
C TYR A 573 11.92 2.19 -13.53
N SER A 574 12.07 3.48 -13.32
CA SER A 574 13.31 4.18 -13.61
C SER A 574 13.55 5.30 -12.63
N ASP A 575 14.80 5.47 -12.24
CA ASP A 575 15.29 6.60 -11.48
C ASP A 575 16.69 7.02 -11.99
N GLY A 576 17.38 7.89 -11.25
CA GLY A 576 18.77 8.27 -11.57
C GLY A 576 19.79 7.13 -11.50
N ALA A 577 19.49 6.04 -10.79
CA ALA A 577 20.38 4.89 -10.64
C ALA A 577 20.22 3.88 -11.78
N GLY A 578 19.03 3.77 -12.35
CA GLY A 578 18.81 2.85 -13.47
C GLY A 578 17.37 2.71 -13.91
N ARG A 579 17.13 1.70 -14.74
CA ARG A 579 15.81 1.28 -15.17
C ARG A 579 15.66 -0.22 -14.98
N VAL A 580 14.49 -0.63 -14.51
CA VAL A 580 14.07 -2.02 -14.46
C VAL A 580 12.74 -2.20 -15.18
N GLU A 581 12.65 -3.27 -15.97
CA GLU A 581 11.41 -3.75 -16.57
C GLU A 581 11.22 -5.22 -16.19
N ARG A 582 10.00 -5.62 -15.84
CA ARG A 582 9.63 -7.03 -15.60
C ARG A 582 8.33 -7.35 -16.33
N ALA A 583 8.25 -8.51 -16.95
CA ALA A 583 7.04 -9.02 -17.58
C ALA A 583 6.79 -10.46 -17.14
N ILE A 584 5.60 -10.73 -16.60
CA ILE A 584 5.20 -12.04 -16.09
C ILE A 584 3.95 -12.49 -16.84
N ASP A 585 3.95 -13.73 -17.33
CA ASP A 585 2.78 -14.38 -17.91
C ASP A 585 2.43 -15.62 -17.09
N THR A 586 1.17 -15.75 -16.70
CA THR A 586 0.65 -16.91 -15.96
C THR A 586 -0.60 -17.47 -16.63
N LEU A 587 -0.78 -18.78 -16.55
CA LEU A 587 -1.96 -19.49 -17.04
C LEU A 587 -2.25 -20.70 -16.15
N ASP A 588 -3.48 -20.80 -15.67
CA ASP A 588 -4.01 -21.94 -14.91
C ASP A 588 -3.09 -22.38 -13.77
N GLY A 589 -2.61 -21.40 -13.00
CA GLY A 589 -1.72 -21.65 -11.86
C GLY A 589 -0.25 -21.89 -12.23
N ALA A 590 0.15 -21.84 -13.50
CA ALA A 590 1.55 -21.97 -13.91
C ALA A 590 2.15 -20.63 -14.35
N VAL A 591 3.44 -20.41 -14.03
CA VAL A 591 4.23 -19.32 -14.61
C VAL A 591 4.74 -19.75 -15.99
N LEU A 592 4.31 -19.06 -17.04
CA LEU A 592 4.74 -19.30 -18.42
C LEU A 592 6.02 -18.53 -18.75
N SER A 593 6.14 -17.30 -18.24
CA SER A 593 7.31 -16.43 -18.41
C SER A 593 7.48 -15.50 -17.20
N ASP A 594 8.73 -15.17 -16.87
CA ASP A 594 9.11 -14.11 -15.91
C ASP A 594 10.42 -13.48 -16.41
N ASN A 595 10.27 -12.44 -17.23
CA ASN A 595 11.38 -11.79 -17.92
C ASN A 595 11.72 -10.49 -17.21
N VAL A 596 12.94 -10.38 -16.69
CA VAL A 596 13.46 -9.19 -16.02
C VAL A 596 14.59 -8.58 -16.85
N THR A 597 14.51 -7.27 -17.12
CA THR A 597 15.55 -6.49 -17.77
C THR A 597 15.98 -5.35 -16.86
N GLU A 598 17.28 -5.25 -16.58
CA GLU A 598 17.85 -4.22 -15.72
C GLU A 598 18.96 -3.45 -16.45
N SER A 599 18.99 -2.14 -16.24
CA SER A 599 20.04 -1.26 -16.75
C SER A 599 20.42 -0.27 -15.67
N TYR A 600 21.72 -0.04 -15.51
CA TYR A 600 22.27 0.80 -14.44
C TYR A 600 23.04 1.96 -15.05
N SER A 601 22.97 3.14 -14.44
CA SER A 601 23.74 4.30 -14.88
C SER A 601 25.23 4.12 -14.55
N ALA A 602 26.11 4.34 -15.53
CA ALA A 602 27.55 4.09 -15.41
C ALA A 602 28.26 4.96 -14.35
N LEU A 603 27.60 6.02 -13.88
CA LEU A 603 28.12 6.89 -12.81
C LEU A 603 28.18 6.19 -11.44
N GLY A 604 27.40 5.12 -11.21
CA GLY A 604 27.49 4.28 -10.01
C GLY A 604 28.57 3.19 -10.09
N VAL A 605 28.98 2.79 -11.30
CA VAL A 605 29.99 1.73 -11.53
C VAL A 605 31.39 2.32 -11.71
N ALA A 606 31.52 3.57 -12.17
CA ALA A 606 32.81 4.19 -12.43
C ALA A 606 33.68 4.43 -11.17
N ALA A 607 33.11 4.42 -9.96
CA ALA A 607 33.88 4.40 -8.73
C ALA A 607 34.54 3.03 -8.45
N SER A 608 34.10 1.96 -9.12
CA SER A 608 34.53 0.58 -8.86
C SER A 608 35.61 0.04 -9.82
N THR A 609 35.98 0.77 -10.88
CA THR A 609 36.97 0.26 -11.87
C THR A 609 37.91 1.34 -12.39
N ALA A 610 38.60 2.06 -11.51
CA ALA A 610 39.79 2.83 -11.87
C ALA A 610 41.07 2.16 -11.33
N ALA A 611 41.32 0.91 -11.72
CA ALA A 611 42.64 0.31 -11.57
C ALA A 611 43.52 0.73 -12.76
N CYS A 612 44.38 1.73 -12.57
CA CYS A 612 45.33 2.14 -13.59
C CYS A 612 46.47 1.12 -13.69
N CYS A 613 46.46 0.28 -14.71
CA CYS A 613 47.59 -0.59 -15.05
C CYS A 613 48.82 0.24 -15.47
N ARG A 614 49.99 -0.07 -14.93
CA ARG A 614 51.24 0.64 -15.20
C ARG A 614 51.67 0.53 -16.66
N GLY A 615 51.74 1.68 -17.35
CA GLY A 615 52.36 1.77 -18.67
C GLY A 615 52.13 3.07 -19.44
N ARG A 616 51.19 3.92 -19.03
CA ARG A 616 51.07 5.31 -19.54
C ARG A 616 51.06 6.29 -18.38
N ARG A 617 51.74 7.43 -18.54
CA ARG A 617 51.91 8.45 -17.49
C ARG A 617 50.56 9.03 -17.08
N CYS A 618 50.18 8.83 -15.83
CA CYS A 618 49.25 9.69 -15.10
C CYS A 618 50.08 10.47 -14.07
N HIS A 619 49.94 11.79 -14.02
CA HIS A 619 50.73 12.61 -13.12
C HIS A 619 50.28 12.44 -11.66
N GLY A 620 51.20 12.01 -10.78
CA GLY A 620 51.14 12.27 -9.33
C GLY A 620 50.79 11.13 -8.37
N ILE A 621 51.42 9.95 -8.41
CA ILE A 621 51.38 8.95 -7.28
C ILE A 621 52.72 8.18 -7.20
N VAL A 622 53.21 7.91 -5.98
CA VAL A 622 54.43 7.13 -5.67
C VAL A 622 54.23 5.63 -5.94
N ALA A 623 55.31 4.94 -6.31
CA ALA A 623 55.33 3.77 -7.18
C ALA A 623 55.42 2.37 -6.51
N ALA A 624 54.51 1.41 -6.82
CA ALA A 624 54.72 -0.06 -6.66
C ALA A 624 54.35 -0.89 -7.92
N LYS A 625 55.15 -1.94 -8.26
CA LYS A 625 55.14 -2.72 -9.53
C LYS A 625 54.03 -3.80 -9.60
N CYS A 626 53.41 -3.95 -10.78
CA CYS A 626 52.50 -5.05 -11.14
C CYS A 626 53.26 -6.20 -11.83
N SER A 627 52.94 -7.45 -11.47
CA SER A 627 53.26 -8.64 -12.27
C SER A 627 52.13 -9.67 -12.15
N ASP A 628 51.68 -10.09 -13.33
CA ASP A 628 51.00 -11.32 -13.75
C ASP A 628 49.58 -11.67 -13.26
N VAL A 629 48.61 -11.38 -14.12
CA VAL A 629 47.32 -12.09 -14.23
C VAL A 629 47.45 -13.11 -15.35
N ALA A 630 47.36 -14.40 -14.99
CA ALA A 630 47.10 -15.49 -15.93
C ALA A 630 46.00 -16.40 -15.34
N ALA A 631 44.96 -16.61 -16.14
CA ALA A 631 43.91 -17.64 -16.04
C ALA A 631 42.95 -17.61 -14.83
N MET A 632 41.76 -17.02 -15.03
CA MET A 632 40.44 -17.68 -14.91
C MET A 632 39.33 -16.77 -15.42
#